data_AF-A0A251V3G2-F1
#
_entry.id   AF-A0A251V3G2-F1
#
_cell.length_a   1.000
_cell.length_b   1.000
_cell.length_c   1.000
_cell.angle_alpha   90.00
_cell.angle_beta   90.00
_cell.angle_gamma   90.00
#
_symmetry.space_group_name_H-M   'P 1'
#
loop_
_entity.id
_entity.type
_entity.pdbx_description
1 polymer ?
#
loop_
_entity_poly.entity_id
_entity_poly.type
_entity_poly.pdbx_seq_one_letter_code
_entity_poly.pdbx_strand_id
1 'polypeptide(L)'
;MLLISWMNLSSSHGMNGVKQRKTSWQDGVLGTNCPIPPGGQWTYHMQVKNQIGTFSYFASLGMHRAVGAFGGFNIQARPVIFVPYLKLVAEFTILVSDWWKSDHKTLRQRLDSGKTLPKPAGLLINGSPCATSFTGQAGQRYLFRVSNVALTTSINFRI
;
A
#
# COMPACT_ATOMS: atom_id res chain seq x y z
N MET A 1 -0.73 -5.80 15.37
CA MET A 1 -1.45 -4.60 15.81
C MET A 1 -0.90 -3.45 14.98
N LEU A 2 -1.71 -2.82 14.14
CA LEU A 2 -1.28 -1.64 13.38
C LEU A 2 -1.94 -0.43 14.04
N LEU A 3 -1.11 0.42 14.63
CA LEU A 3 -1.55 1.70 15.16
C LEU A 3 -1.36 2.75 14.06
N ILE A 4 -2.46 3.40 13.67
CA ILE A 4 -2.38 4.51 12.73
C ILE A 4 -2.83 5.76 13.47
N SER A 5 -1.86 6.64 13.68
CA SER A 5 -2.03 7.99 14.20
C SER A 5 -1.16 8.90 13.33
N TRP A 6 -1.32 10.21 13.45
CA TRP A 6 -0.49 11.27 12.82
C TRP A 6 -0.95 11.86 11.48
N MET A 7 -2.26 12.02 11.26
CA MET A 7 -2.74 12.94 10.22
C MET A 7 -3.55 14.09 10.83
N ASN A 8 -3.25 15.33 10.41
CA ASN A 8 -4.07 16.53 10.68
C ASN A 8 -5.39 16.54 9.86
N LEU A 9 -5.72 15.41 9.23
CA LEU A 9 -6.91 15.19 8.42
C LEU A 9 -7.59 13.91 8.89
N SER A 10 -8.90 13.82 8.70
CA SER A 10 -9.59 12.56 8.93
C SER A 10 -9.07 11.49 7.98
N SER A 11 -8.92 10.27 8.46
CA SER A 11 -8.35 9.19 7.66
C SER A 11 -8.98 7.84 7.97
N SER A 12 -9.03 6.99 6.96
CA SER A 12 -9.40 5.57 7.06
C SER A 12 -8.39 4.80 6.24
N HIS A 13 -7.86 3.70 6.76
CA HIS A 13 -6.80 2.95 6.09
C HIS A 13 -7.31 1.56 5.71
N GLY A 14 -7.49 1.37 4.40
CA GLY A 14 -7.93 0.13 3.79
C GLY A 14 -6.81 -0.89 3.70
N MET A 15 -7.09 -2.15 4.04
CA MET A 15 -6.15 -3.26 3.86
C MET A 15 -6.44 -3.99 2.56
N ASN A 16 -5.61 -3.77 1.54
CA ASN A 16 -5.83 -4.39 0.24
C ASN A 16 -5.47 -5.88 0.27
N GLY A 17 -6.44 -6.73 -0.05
CA GLY A 17 -6.26 -8.18 -0.18
C GLY A 17 -6.28 -8.97 1.14
N VAL A 18 -6.25 -8.32 2.30
CA VAL A 18 -6.40 -8.99 3.59
C VAL A 18 -7.87 -9.37 3.81
N LYS A 19 -8.12 -10.65 4.12
CA LYS A 19 -9.47 -11.16 4.38
C LYS A 19 -9.88 -10.86 5.81
N GLN A 20 -10.74 -9.87 6.00
CA GLN A 20 -11.31 -9.45 7.29
C GLN A 20 -12.37 -10.44 7.83
N ARG A 21 -12.00 -11.69 8.06
CA ARG A 21 -12.93 -12.75 8.50
C ARG A 21 -13.44 -12.46 9.91
N LYS A 22 -14.76 -12.27 10.04
CA LYS A 22 -15.45 -11.93 11.30
C LYS A 22 -14.97 -10.59 11.91
N THR A 23 -14.30 -9.75 11.13
CA THR A 23 -13.78 -8.44 11.55
C THR A 23 -13.99 -7.41 10.44
N SER A 24 -15.15 -7.44 9.76
CA SER A 24 -15.45 -6.56 8.62
C SER A 24 -15.34 -5.07 8.98
N TRP A 25 -15.67 -4.70 10.21
CA TRP A 25 -15.50 -3.34 10.74
C TRP A 25 -14.03 -2.95 10.99
N GLN A 26 -13.05 -3.75 10.56
CA GLN A 26 -11.62 -3.42 10.61
C GLN A 26 -11.04 -3.24 9.20
N ASP A 27 -11.88 -3.26 8.17
CA ASP A 27 -11.43 -3.14 6.80
C ASP A 27 -10.90 -1.75 6.48
N GLY A 28 -11.42 -0.71 7.15
CA GLY A 28 -10.92 0.66 7.03
C GLY A 28 -11.27 1.33 5.70
N VAL A 29 -12.39 0.95 5.09
CA VAL A 29 -12.98 1.61 3.92
C VAL A 29 -14.24 2.39 4.31
N LEU A 30 -14.62 3.35 3.46
CA LEU A 30 -15.92 4.02 3.59
C LEU A 30 -17.04 2.95 3.51
N GLY A 31 -17.87 2.88 4.55
CA GLY A 31 -18.94 1.91 4.68
C GLY A 31 -18.71 0.89 5.81
N THR A 32 -17.47 0.51 6.11
CA THR A 32 -17.16 -0.38 7.24
C THR A 32 -16.82 0.38 8.51
N ASN A 33 -16.18 1.55 8.36
CA ASN A 33 -15.69 2.38 9.44
C ASN A 33 -16.00 3.85 9.19
N CYS A 34 -16.33 4.57 10.26
CA CYS A 34 -16.29 6.03 10.24
C CYS A 34 -14.83 6.51 10.15
N PRO A 35 -14.57 7.64 9.47
CA PRO A 35 -13.24 8.24 9.45
C PRO A 35 -12.71 8.56 10.84
N ILE A 36 -11.43 8.26 11.07
CA ILE A 36 -10.74 8.63 12.32
C ILE A 36 -10.62 10.16 12.33
N PRO A 37 -11.11 10.89 13.34
CA PRO A 37 -11.01 12.34 13.39
C PRO A 37 -9.55 12.79 13.58
N PRO A 38 -9.20 14.03 13.21
CA PRO A 38 -7.87 14.59 13.48
C PRO A 38 -7.53 14.51 14.98
N GLY A 39 -6.33 14.02 15.31
CA GLY A 39 -5.91 13.78 16.70
C GLY A 39 -6.51 12.52 17.35
N GLY A 40 -7.42 11.81 16.66
CA GLY A 40 -7.96 10.53 17.09
C GLY A 40 -6.95 9.39 16.92
N GLN A 41 -7.13 8.33 17.70
CA GLN A 41 -6.32 7.12 17.62
C GLN A 41 -7.23 5.90 17.41
N TRP A 42 -6.90 5.08 16.42
CA TRP A 42 -7.60 3.82 16.18
C TRP A 42 -6.60 2.68 16.03
N THR A 43 -6.93 1.55 16.63
CA THR A 43 -6.11 0.34 16.59
C THR A 43 -6.82 -0.73 15.79
N TYR A 44 -6.21 -1.14 14.68
CA TYR A 44 -6.75 -2.20 13.85
C TYR A 44 -6.37 -3.58 14.41
N HIS A 45 -7.39 -4.37 14.77
CA HIS A 45 -7.24 -5.75 15.25
C HIS A 45 -7.67 -6.73 14.16
N MET A 46 -6.68 -7.36 13.51
CA MET A 46 -6.91 -8.21 12.34
C MET A 46 -6.27 -9.59 12.53
N GLN A 47 -6.93 -10.63 12.02
CA GLN A 47 -6.42 -12.00 12.06
C GLN A 47 -6.02 -12.47 10.66
N VAL A 48 -4.71 -12.55 10.41
CA VAL A 48 -4.15 -12.94 9.11
C VAL A 48 -3.83 -14.45 9.01
N LYS A 49 -4.52 -15.28 9.79
CA LYS A 49 -4.10 -16.66 10.11
C LYS A 49 -3.99 -17.65 8.92
N ASN A 50 -4.49 -17.30 7.73
CA ASN A 50 -4.50 -18.15 6.53
C ASN A 50 -4.13 -17.39 5.24
N GLN A 51 -3.32 -16.34 5.36
CA GLN A 51 -2.82 -15.59 4.21
C GLN A 51 -1.30 -15.46 4.31
N ILE A 52 -0.62 -15.74 3.22
CA ILE A 52 0.82 -15.61 3.08
C ILE A 52 1.03 -14.90 1.75
N GLY A 53 1.87 -13.87 1.74
CA GLY A 53 2.13 -13.12 0.52
C GLY A 53 2.39 -11.65 0.77
N THR A 54 2.34 -10.90 -0.34
CA THR A 54 2.56 -9.46 -0.39
C THR A 54 1.21 -8.78 -0.50
N PHE A 55 0.92 -7.89 0.44
CA PHE A 55 -0.28 -7.07 0.48
C PHE A 55 0.13 -5.60 0.57
N SER A 56 -0.84 -4.72 0.53
CA SER A 56 -0.62 -3.28 0.67
C SER A 56 -1.75 -2.67 1.47
N TYR A 57 -1.46 -1.61 2.21
CA TYR A 57 -2.50 -0.76 2.81
C TYR A 57 -2.45 0.62 2.19
N PHE A 58 -3.58 1.31 2.18
CA PHE A 58 -3.67 2.68 1.68
C PHE A 58 -4.78 3.45 2.38
N ALA A 59 -4.64 4.77 2.47
CA ALA A 59 -5.72 5.63 2.94
C ALA A 59 -6.87 5.61 1.91
N SER A 60 -8.00 5.05 2.33
CA SER A 60 -9.20 4.85 1.50
C SER A 60 -10.06 6.11 1.39
N LEU A 61 -9.83 7.09 2.27
CA LEU A 61 -10.61 8.32 2.31
C LEU A 61 -10.12 9.33 1.25
N GLY A 62 -11.06 9.75 0.39
CA GLY A 62 -10.80 10.75 -0.64
C GLY A 62 -9.66 10.34 -1.57
N MET A 63 -8.70 11.23 -1.76
CA MET A 63 -7.50 10.98 -2.57
C MET A 63 -6.23 11.00 -1.73
N HIS A 64 -6.30 10.64 -0.44
CA HIS A 64 -5.11 10.61 0.43
C HIS A 64 -4.04 9.61 -0.06
N ARG A 65 -4.45 8.54 -0.75
CA ARG A 65 -3.52 7.65 -1.46
C ARG A 65 -2.64 8.38 -2.50
N ALA A 66 -3.13 9.45 -3.13
CA ALA A 66 -2.38 10.22 -4.13
C ALA A 66 -1.15 10.94 -3.55
N VAL A 67 -1.20 11.25 -2.25
CA VAL A 67 -0.15 12.01 -1.54
C VAL A 67 0.73 11.11 -0.67
N GLY A 68 0.81 9.82 -1.00
CA GLY A 68 1.76 8.91 -0.36
C GLY A 68 1.22 8.14 0.84
N ALA A 69 -0.08 8.24 1.16
CA ALA A 69 -0.67 7.48 2.27
C ALA A 69 -0.93 6.02 1.87
N PHE A 70 0.13 5.26 1.65
CA PHE A 70 0.11 3.84 1.35
C PHE A 70 1.39 3.17 1.85
N GLY A 71 1.36 1.85 1.97
CA GLY A 71 2.51 1.07 2.37
C GLY A 71 2.40 -0.41 2.03
N GLY A 72 3.55 -1.08 2.06
CA GLY A 72 3.65 -2.52 1.87
C GLY A 72 3.29 -3.26 3.16
N PHE A 73 2.59 -4.37 3.02
CA PHE A 73 2.23 -5.24 4.12
C PHE A 73 2.53 -6.69 3.74
N ASN A 74 3.65 -7.22 4.23
CA ASN A 74 4.07 -8.57 3.89
C ASN A 74 3.71 -9.54 5.01
N ILE A 75 2.98 -10.60 4.69
CA ILE A 75 2.71 -11.69 5.62
C ILE A 75 3.63 -12.84 5.26
N GLN A 76 4.57 -13.13 6.15
CA GLN A 76 5.50 -14.25 6.00
C GLN A 76 4.82 -15.57 6.39
N ALA A 77 5.32 -16.66 5.80
CA ALA A 77 4.90 -17.99 6.19
C ALA A 77 5.32 -18.28 7.63
N ARG A 78 4.47 -19.01 8.36
CA ARG A 78 4.86 -19.54 9.67
C ARG A 78 5.95 -20.61 9.45
N PRO A 79 6.91 -20.77 10.38
CA PRO A 79 7.99 -21.75 10.24
C PRO A 79 7.52 -23.20 9.99
N VAL A 80 6.32 -23.54 10.42
CA VAL A 80 5.70 -24.87 10.27
C VAL A 80 5.13 -25.10 8.86
N ILE A 81 4.91 -24.05 8.07
CA ILE A 81 4.29 -24.14 6.74
C ILE A 81 5.40 -24.17 5.69
N PHE A 82 5.46 -25.26 4.92
CA PHE A 82 6.36 -25.36 3.78
C PHE A 82 5.99 -24.35 2.69
N VAL A 83 6.97 -23.61 2.20
CA VAL A 83 6.80 -22.66 1.11
C VAL A 83 7.48 -23.24 -0.14
N PRO A 84 6.82 -23.26 -1.32
CA PRO A 84 7.31 -23.99 -2.50
C PRO A 84 8.49 -23.30 -3.22
N TYR A 85 9.33 -22.55 -2.50
CA TYR A 85 10.56 -21.96 -3.04
C TYR A 85 11.76 -22.26 -2.14
N LEU A 86 12.93 -22.35 -2.79
CA LEU A 86 14.21 -22.59 -2.14
C LEU A 86 14.61 -21.41 -1.24
N LYS A 87 15.44 -21.68 -0.23
CA LYS A 87 15.88 -20.71 0.76
C LYS A 87 16.42 -19.44 0.08
N LEU A 88 15.81 -18.31 0.39
CA LEU A 88 16.17 -16.99 -0.12
C LEU A 88 17.20 -16.35 0.82
N VAL A 89 18.07 -15.51 0.27
CA VAL A 89 19.04 -14.74 1.06
C VAL A 89 18.42 -13.45 1.59
N ALA A 90 17.62 -12.77 0.76
CA ALA A 90 16.88 -11.58 1.17
C ALA A 90 15.59 -11.39 0.38
N GLU A 91 14.70 -10.59 0.94
CA GLU A 91 13.46 -10.15 0.31
C GLU A 91 13.47 -8.63 0.14
N PHE A 92 13.10 -8.14 -1.04
CA PHE A 92 12.99 -6.72 -1.33
C PHE A 92 11.53 -6.36 -1.60
N THR A 93 11.03 -5.33 -0.90
CA THR A 93 9.68 -4.80 -1.14
C THR A 93 9.78 -3.61 -2.08
N ILE A 94 9.04 -3.67 -3.18
CA ILE A 94 9.01 -2.65 -4.22
C ILE A 94 7.57 -2.14 -4.33
N LEU A 95 7.35 -0.92 -3.86
CA LEU A 95 6.09 -0.21 -4.01
C LEU A 95 6.23 0.78 -5.15
N VAL A 96 5.42 0.62 -6.19
CA VAL A 96 5.42 1.53 -7.34
C VAL A 96 4.18 2.38 -7.30
N SER A 97 4.35 3.71 -7.33
CA SER A 97 3.26 4.69 -7.26
C SER A 97 3.40 5.76 -8.33
N ASP A 98 2.29 6.38 -8.71
CA ASP A 98 2.30 7.57 -9.54
C ASP A 98 2.42 8.84 -8.69
N TRP A 99 3.27 9.76 -9.13
CA TRP A 99 3.47 11.05 -8.45
C TRP A 99 2.66 12.15 -9.12
N TRP A 100 2.05 12.99 -8.29
CA TRP A 100 1.22 14.10 -8.73
C TRP A 100 1.78 15.42 -8.19
N LYS A 101 1.90 16.43 -9.06
CA LYS A 101 2.26 17.79 -8.63
C LYS A 101 1.09 18.53 -7.97
N SER A 102 -0.14 18.16 -8.34
CA SER A 102 -1.36 18.74 -7.80
C SER A 102 -1.71 18.14 -6.44
N ASP A 103 -2.27 18.96 -5.56
CA ASP A 103 -2.78 18.48 -4.28
C ASP A 103 -3.95 17.51 -4.45
N HIS A 104 -4.09 16.57 -3.52
CA HIS A 104 -5.16 15.57 -3.50
C HIS A 104 -6.56 16.20 -3.53
N LYS A 105 -6.75 17.38 -2.95
CA LYS A 105 -8.03 18.11 -2.99
C LYS A 105 -8.37 18.57 -4.40
N THR A 106 -7.39 19.09 -5.14
CA THR A 106 -7.57 19.52 -6.52
C THR A 106 -7.85 18.35 -7.45
N LEU A 107 -7.13 17.23 -7.25
CA LEU A 107 -7.39 16.00 -8.01
C LEU A 107 -8.81 15.48 -7.76
N ARG A 108 -9.26 15.52 -6.50
CA ARG A 108 -10.63 15.13 -6.13
C ARG A 108 -11.67 16.04 -6.76
N GLN A 109 -11.54 17.35 -6.62
CA GLN A 109 -12.48 18.32 -7.21
C GLN A 109 -12.60 18.17 -8.72
N ARG A 110 -11.49 17.83 -9.38
CA ARG A 110 -11.48 17.59 -10.83
C ARG A 110 -12.33 16.37 -11.19
N LEU A 111 -12.17 15.26 -10.47
CA LEU A 111 -13.02 14.08 -10.64
C LEU A 111 -14.49 14.36 -10.30
N ASP A 112 -14.75 15.07 -9.20
CA ASP A 112 -16.11 15.45 -8.79
C ASP A 112 -16.79 16.36 -9.84
N SER A 113 -16.01 17.13 -10.59
CA SER A 113 -16.49 17.95 -11.73
C SER A 113 -16.67 17.16 -13.04
N GLY A 114 -16.48 15.84 -13.03
CA GLY A 114 -16.60 14.96 -14.20
C GLY A 114 -15.40 14.99 -15.15
N LYS A 115 -14.29 15.63 -14.77
CA LYS A 115 -13.06 15.69 -15.58
C LYS A 115 -12.12 14.53 -15.24
N THR A 116 -11.40 14.04 -16.23
CA THR A 116 -10.37 13.02 -16.05
C THR A 116 -9.16 13.56 -15.29
N LEU A 117 -8.46 12.67 -14.57
CA LEU A 117 -7.19 13.00 -13.91
C LEU A 117 -6.13 13.38 -14.95
N PRO A 118 -5.26 14.37 -14.65
CA PRO A 118 -4.16 14.72 -15.54
C PRO A 118 -3.16 13.56 -15.67
N LYS A 119 -2.17 13.71 -16.54
CA LYS A 119 -1.05 12.76 -16.57
C LYS A 119 -0.22 12.94 -15.28
N PRO A 120 0.14 11.86 -14.56
CA PRO A 120 1.03 11.96 -13.41
C PRO A 120 2.39 12.51 -13.84
N ALA A 121 3.06 13.19 -12.92
CA ALA A 121 4.35 13.83 -13.15
C ALA A 121 5.50 12.83 -13.30
N GLY A 122 5.35 11.64 -12.74
CA GLY A 122 6.32 10.56 -12.83
C GLY A 122 5.89 9.33 -12.05
N LEU A 123 6.75 8.33 -12.05
CA LEU A 123 6.62 7.14 -11.21
C LEU A 123 7.62 7.22 -10.07
N LEU A 124 7.23 6.74 -8.90
CA LEU A 124 8.09 6.58 -7.73
C LEU A 124 8.24 5.11 -7.41
N ILE A 125 9.46 4.70 -7.10
CA ILE A 125 9.77 3.39 -6.54
C ILE A 125 10.15 3.60 -5.09
N ASN A 126 9.40 2.98 -4.16
CA ASN A 126 9.56 3.16 -2.72
C ASN A 126 9.58 4.63 -2.27
N GLY A 127 8.79 5.48 -2.94
CA GLY A 127 8.70 6.92 -2.65
C GLY A 127 9.83 7.78 -3.27
N SER A 128 10.80 7.17 -3.95
CA SER A 128 11.88 7.89 -4.63
C SER A 128 11.60 8.02 -6.14
N PRO A 129 11.79 9.23 -6.73
CA PRO A 129 11.74 9.41 -8.18
C PRO A 129 13.02 8.92 -8.89
N CYS A 130 14.07 8.61 -8.13
CA CYS A 130 15.37 8.20 -8.64
C CYS A 130 15.54 6.68 -8.63
N ALA A 131 16.56 6.20 -9.36
CA ALA A 131 16.90 4.78 -9.42
C ALA A 131 17.10 4.21 -8.01
N THR A 132 16.38 3.12 -7.70
CA THR A 132 16.56 2.36 -6.47
C THR A 132 17.56 1.24 -6.76
N SER A 133 18.70 1.24 -6.07
CA SER A 133 19.71 0.18 -6.18
C SER A 133 19.40 -0.96 -5.21
N PHE A 134 19.38 -2.19 -5.72
CA PHE A 134 19.31 -3.40 -4.89
C PHE A 134 20.68 -4.08 -4.92
N THR A 135 21.28 -4.29 -3.74
CA THR A 135 22.58 -4.96 -3.61
C THR A 135 22.38 -6.44 -3.33
N GLY A 136 23.07 -7.29 -4.08
CA GLY A 136 23.04 -8.74 -3.90
C GLY A 136 24.39 -9.39 -4.20
N GLN A 137 24.56 -10.61 -3.73
CA GLN A 137 25.71 -11.47 -4.00
C GLN A 137 25.42 -12.35 -5.23
N ALA A 138 26.42 -12.52 -6.09
CA ALA A 138 26.32 -13.40 -7.24
C ALA A 138 26.01 -14.84 -6.82
N GLY A 139 25.16 -15.54 -7.60
CA GLY A 139 24.75 -16.92 -7.32
C GLY A 139 23.69 -17.09 -6.23
N GLN A 140 23.27 -16.01 -5.57
CA GLN A 140 22.22 -16.06 -4.54
C GLN A 140 20.83 -15.77 -5.11
N ARG A 141 19.79 -16.20 -4.37
CA ARG A 141 18.39 -16.03 -4.76
C ARG A 141 17.71 -15.00 -3.89
N TYR A 142 17.00 -14.08 -4.53
CA TYR A 142 16.30 -12.96 -3.92
C TYR A 142 14.83 -12.98 -4.32
N LEU A 143 13.96 -12.56 -3.40
CA LEU A 143 12.53 -12.41 -3.69
C LEU A 143 12.17 -10.94 -3.79
N PHE A 144 11.76 -10.52 -4.98
CA PHE A 144 11.21 -9.18 -5.21
C PHE A 144 9.69 -9.20 -5.06
N ARG A 145 9.20 -8.51 -4.05
CA ARG A 145 7.76 -8.33 -3.76
C ARG A 145 7.31 -7.01 -4.38
N VAL A 146 6.77 -7.08 -5.60
CA VAL A 146 6.34 -5.91 -6.36
C VAL A 146 4.84 -5.66 -6.15
N SER A 147 4.48 -4.45 -5.71
CA SER A 147 3.10 -4.01 -5.56
C SER A 147 2.87 -2.70 -6.32
N ASN A 148 1.91 -2.70 -7.25
CA ASN A 148 1.44 -1.47 -7.88
C ASN A 148 0.41 -0.78 -6.98
N VAL A 149 0.79 0.37 -6.44
CA VAL A 149 -0.04 1.23 -5.60
C VAL A 149 -0.37 2.57 -6.28
N ALA A 150 -0.06 2.73 -7.57
CA ALA A 150 -0.46 3.87 -8.38
C ALA A 150 -1.98 4.01 -8.49
N LEU A 151 -2.47 5.22 -8.75
CA LEU A 151 -3.90 5.50 -8.94
C LEU A 151 -4.37 5.27 -10.37
N THR A 152 -3.53 5.61 -11.35
CA THR A 152 -3.91 5.61 -12.77
C THR A 152 -2.98 4.77 -13.65
N THR A 153 -1.76 4.53 -13.18
CA THR A 153 -0.70 4.00 -14.04
C THR A 153 -0.59 2.48 -13.92
N SER A 154 -0.56 1.81 -15.07
CA SER A 154 -0.11 0.41 -15.18
C SER A 154 1.38 0.37 -15.51
N ILE A 155 2.09 -0.60 -14.95
CA ILE A 155 3.54 -0.67 -15.02
C ILE A 155 3.99 -1.98 -15.66
N ASN A 156 5.10 -1.92 -16.40
CA ASN A 156 5.84 -3.09 -16.85
C ASN A 156 7.14 -3.16 -16.05
N PHE A 157 7.39 -4.29 -15.39
CA PHE A 157 8.57 -4.49 -14.56
C PHE A 157 9.53 -5.47 -15.25
N ARG A 158 10.81 -5.10 -15.35
CA ARG A 158 11.88 -5.91 -15.95
C ARG A 158 13.15 -5.73 -15.12
N ILE A 159 13.93 -6.81 -14.99
CA ILE A 159 15.25 -6.86 -14.35
C ILE A 159 16.23 -7.35 -15.41
#